data_AF-A4VEN9-F1
#
_entry.id   AF-A4VEN9-F1
#
_cell.length_a   1.000
_cell.length_b   1.000
_cell.length_c   1.000
_cell.angle_alpha   90.00
_cell.angle_beta   90.00
_cell.angle_gamma   90.00
#
_symmetry.space_group_name_H-M   'P 1'
#
loop_
_entity.id
_entity.type
_entity.pdbx_description
1 polymer ?
#
loop_
_entity_poly.entity_id
_entity_poly.type
_entity_poly.pdbx_seq_one_letter_code
_entity_poly.pdbx_strand_id
1 'polypeptide(L)'
;MQQIKQYKELEEFLNSSLQSHQVLHIYLTFNKIESTGASGLGSALAKCINLSNLTLYLSGNYIGPAGASGLGSALAKCINLSNLALYLSGNQIGDKGTSGLGSALAKCINLSNLTLGLSENQIGDEGTSGLGSALASIKLSNLTLDLRLNNLNEQQKFKVKSKCVKSKRLVVFKIQL
;
A
#
# COMPACT_ATOMS: atom_id res chain seq x y z
N MET A 1 -3.06 -10.57 -24.34
CA MET A 1 -2.55 -10.61 -22.96
C MET A 1 -1.84 -9.30 -22.69
N GLN A 2 -2.17 -8.57 -21.62
CA GLN A 2 -1.39 -7.40 -21.21
C GLN A 2 0.01 -7.86 -20.79
N GLN A 3 1.06 -7.22 -21.31
CA GLN A 3 2.44 -7.55 -20.94
C GLN A 3 2.73 -7.04 -19.53
N ILE A 4 3.24 -7.92 -18.66
CA ILE A 4 3.74 -7.54 -17.34
C ILE A 4 5.12 -6.91 -17.52
N LYS A 5 5.31 -5.69 -17.03
CA LYS A 5 6.62 -5.04 -16.93
C LYS A 5 7.17 -5.20 -15.51
N GLN A 6 8.47 -5.47 -15.42
CA GLN A 6 9.14 -5.74 -14.15
C GLN A 6 10.37 -4.86 -14.02
N TYR A 7 10.60 -4.33 -12.82
CA TYR A 7 11.76 -3.51 -12.49
C TYR A 7 12.35 -3.96 -11.17
N LYS A 8 13.68 -4.13 -11.13
CA LYS A 8 14.42 -4.48 -9.91
C LYS A 8 15.26 -3.31 -9.39
N GLU A 9 15.42 -2.28 -10.21
CA GLU A 9 16.12 -1.05 -9.88
C GLU A 9 15.17 0.12 -10.06
N LEU A 10 15.24 1.08 -9.13
CA LEU A 10 14.35 2.23 -9.16
C LEU A 10 14.60 3.06 -10.44
N GLU A 11 15.87 3.24 -10.80
CA GLU A 11 16.27 4.06 -11.94
C GLU A 11 15.75 3.51 -13.27
N GLU A 12 15.78 2.20 -13.48
CA GLU A 12 15.18 1.57 -14.66
C GLU A 12 13.68 1.89 -14.80
N PHE A 13 12.95 1.83 -13.69
CA PHE A 13 11.53 2.21 -13.69
C PHE A 13 11.36 3.70 -14.00
N LEU A 14 12.15 4.57 -13.36
CA LEU A 14 12.06 6.02 -13.57
C LEU A 14 12.36 6.43 -15.02
N ASN A 15 13.27 5.72 -15.69
CA ASN A 15 13.68 5.97 -17.07
C ASN A 15 12.81 5.24 -18.11
N SER A 16 11.81 4.46 -17.68
CA SER A 16 10.91 3.73 -18.57
C SER A 16 9.79 4.59 -19.17
N SER A 17 9.08 4.06 -20.17
CA SER A 17 7.90 4.71 -20.75
C SER A 17 6.69 4.63 -19.80
N LEU A 18 6.64 5.52 -18.79
CA LEU A 18 5.70 5.46 -17.67
C LEU A 18 4.22 5.31 -18.09
N GLN A 19 3.79 6.01 -19.14
CA GLN A 19 2.39 6.01 -19.59
C GLN A 19 1.96 4.69 -20.27
N SER A 20 2.92 3.86 -20.70
CA SER A 20 2.63 2.57 -21.35
C SER A 20 2.27 1.46 -20.36
N HIS A 21 2.51 1.68 -19.06
CA HIS A 21 2.37 0.65 -18.04
C HIS A 21 0.91 0.40 -17.66
N GLN A 22 0.47 -0.84 -17.86
CA GLN A 22 -0.84 -1.33 -17.43
C GLN A 22 -0.73 -2.32 -16.26
N VAL A 23 0.30 -3.16 -16.27
CA VAL A 23 0.61 -4.16 -15.23
C VAL A 23 2.08 -4.07 -14.86
N LEU A 24 2.36 -3.71 -13.60
CA LEU A 24 3.71 -3.46 -13.09
C LEU A 24 4.03 -4.31 -11.87
N HIS A 25 5.21 -4.94 -11.89
CA HIS A 25 5.84 -5.47 -10.69
C HIS A 25 7.17 -4.75 -10.43
N ILE A 26 7.31 -4.13 -9.26
CA ILE A 26 8.51 -3.39 -8.88
C ILE A 26 9.10 -4.04 -7.62
N TYR A 27 10.35 -4.49 -7.71
CA TYR A 27 11.05 -5.26 -6.69
C TYR A 27 12.20 -4.45 -6.09
N LEU A 28 11.93 -3.69 -5.03
CA LEU A 28 12.88 -2.77 -4.42
C LEU A 28 13.12 -3.10 -2.94
N THR A 29 13.08 -4.38 -2.56
CA THR A 29 13.32 -4.80 -1.17
C THR A 29 14.78 -4.53 -0.78
N PHE A 30 15.04 -3.99 0.41
CA PHE A 30 16.38 -3.66 0.91
C PHE A 30 17.22 -2.72 0.01
N ASN A 31 16.57 -1.74 -0.65
CA ASN A 31 17.22 -0.80 -1.58
C ASN A 31 17.50 0.58 -0.97
N LYS A 32 17.30 0.77 0.34
CA LYS A 32 17.47 2.07 1.02
C LYS A 32 16.73 3.21 0.31
N ILE A 33 15.48 2.94 -0.08
CA ILE A 33 14.65 3.90 -0.82
C ILE A 33 14.36 5.16 0.02
N GLU A 34 14.21 5.02 1.34
CA GLU A 34 13.90 6.10 2.28
C GLU A 34 12.60 6.85 1.92
N SER A 35 12.25 7.89 2.68
CA SER A 35 11.02 8.65 2.44
C SER A 35 11.06 9.48 1.16
N THR A 36 12.23 10.00 0.79
CA THR A 36 12.44 10.79 -0.43
C THR A 36 12.34 9.93 -1.68
N GLY A 37 13.00 8.76 -1.70
CA GLY A 37 12.88 7.82 -2.82
C GLY A 37 11.48 7.25 -2.96
N ALA A 38 10.78 6.99 -1.85
CA ALA A 38 9.37 6.56 -1.90
C ALA A 38 8.47 7.65 -2.53
N SER A 39 8.76 8.92 -2.25
CA SER A 39 8.07 10.07 -2.86
C SER A 39 8.39 10.21 -4.35
N GLY A 40 9.65 9.97 -4.76
CA GLY A 40 10.06 9.93 -6.15
C GLY A 40 9.39 8.80 -6.94
N LEU A 41 9.39 7.59 -6.38
CA LEU A 41 8.67 6.43 -6.91
C LEU A 41 7.18 6.72 -7.07
N GLY A 42 6.54 7.27 -6.03
CA GLY A 42 5.14 7.70 -6.10
C GLY A 42 4.90 8.69 -7.23
N SER A 43 5.75 9.71 -7.35
CA SER A 43 5.63 10.72 -8.42
C SER A 43 5.71 10.12 -9.82
N ALA A 44 6.51 9.08 -10.03
CA ALA A 44 6.57 8.34 -11.29
C ALA A 44 5.34 7.44 -11.49
N LEU A 45 4.89 6.71 -10.47
CA LEU A 45 3.67 5.88 -10.52
C LEU A 45 2.42 6.72 -10.86
N ALA A 46 2.34 7.95 -10.35
CA ALA A 46 1.25 8.88 -10.67
C ALA A 46 1.18 9.25 -12.17
N LYS A 47 2.27 9.07 -12.93
CA LYS A 47 2.31 9.28 -14.38
C LYS A 47 1.90 8.02 -15.16
N CYS A 48 1.77 6.87 -14.50
CA CYS A 48 1.27 5.63 -15.10
C CYS A 48 -0.26 5.66 -15.19
N ILE A 49 -0.80 6.53 -16.05
CA ILE A 49 -2.25 6.78 -16.17
C ILE A 49 -3.07 5.55 -16.55
N ASN A 50 -2.45 4.56 -17.19
CA ASN A 50 -3.08 3.31 -17.63
C ASN A 50 -2.89 2.15 -16.63
N LEU A 51 -2.27 2.41 -15.47
CA LEU A 51 -1.93 1.38 -14.50
C LEU A 51 -3.20 0.82 -13.86
N SER A 52 -3.41 -0.48 -14.08
CA SER A 52 -4.56 -1.22 -13.54
C SER A 52 -4.15 -2.20 -12.44
N ASN A 53 -2.93 -2.76 -12.54
CA ASN A 53 -2.39 -3.77 -11.64
C ASN A 53 -0.98 -3.37 -11.20
N LEU A 54 -0.77 -3.25 -9.90
CA LEU A 54 0.53 -2.93 -9.32
C LEU A 54 0.89 -3.92 -8.20
N THR A 55 2.06 -4.51 -8.32
CA THR A 55 2.74 -5.22 -7.23
C THR A 55 4.01 -4.46 -6.89
N LEU A 56 4.16 -4.02 -5.65
CA LEU A 56 5.28 -3.20 -5.20
C LEU A 56 5.88 -3.78 -3.92
N TYR A 57 7.14 -4.23 -4.02
CA TYR A 57 7.91 -4.74 -2.89
C TYR A 57 8.89 -3.66 -2.41
N LEU A 58 8.61 -3.12 -1.23
CA LEU A 58 9.37 -2.05 -0.58
C LEU A 58 9.77 -2.41 0.86
N SER A 59 9.88 -3.70 1.18
CA SER A 59 10.25 -4.11 2.54
C SER A 59 11.71 -3.76 2.86
N GLY A 60 12.00 -3.34 4.10
CA GLY A 60 13.37 -3.03 4.54
C GLY A 60 13.99 -1.78 3.91
N ASN A 61 13.24 -0.68 3.74
CA ASN A 61 13.68 0.49 2.99
C ASN A 61 13.78 1.80 3.77
N TYR A 62 13.63 1.77 5.10
CA TYR A 62 13.66 2.97 5.94
C TYR A 62 12.62 4.03 5.52
N ILE A 63 11.48 3.59 4.97
CA ILE A 63 10.37 4.48 4.61
C ILE A 63 9.71 4.97 5.90
N GLY A 64 9.67 6.29 6.08
CA GLY A 64 9.04 6.95 7.21
C GLY A 64 7.59 7.36 6.94
N PRO A 65 6.96 8.07 7.90
CA PRO A 65 5.54 8.45 7.82
C PRO A 65 5.20 9.29 6.58
N ALA A 66 6.08 10.24 6.23
CA ALA A 66 5.91 11.12 5.08
C ALA A 66 6.02 10.35 3.75
N GLY A 67 6.99 9.43 3.64
CA GLY A 67 7.16 8.60 2.44
C GLY A 67 5.96 7.70 2.18
N ALA A 68 5.43 7.04 3.22
CA ALA A 68 4.24 6.20 3.09
C ALA A 68 2.98 7.00 2.70
N SER A 69 2.75 8.15 3.33
CA SER A 69 1.62 9.03 3.00
C SER A 69 1.73 9.60 1.59
N GLY A 70 2.94 9.98 1.18
CA GLY A 70 3.25 10.48 -0.17
C GLY A 70 3.02 9.40 -1.24
N LEU A 71 3.51 8.18 -1.00
CA LEU A 71 3.28 7.03 -1.87
C LEU A 71 1.79 6.74 -2.01
N GLY A 72 1.04 6.68 -0.90
CA GLY A 72 -0.41 6.50 -0.94
C GLY A 72 -1.12 7.59 -1.75
N SER A 73 -0.74 8.86 -1.54
CA SER A 73 -1.32 10.00 -2.25
C SER A 73 -1.03 9.97 -3.76
N ALA A 74 0.12 9.44 -4.15
CA ALA A 74 0.44 9.22 -5.55
C ALA A 74 -0.36 8.06 -6.16
N LEU A 75 -0.50 6.94 -5.45
CA LEU A 75 -1.31 5.80 -5.90
C LEU A 75 -2.78 6.19 -6.12
N ALA A 76 -3.31 7.12 -5.32
CA ALA A 76 -4.65 7.68 -5.52
C ALA A 76 -4.84 8.40 -6.87
N LYS A 77 -3.75 8.80 -7.55
CA LYS A 77 -3.80 9.39 -8.90
C LYS A 77 -3.87 8.34 -10.01
N CYS A 78 -3.58 7.08 -9.71
CA CYS A 78 -3.74 5.97 -10.64
C CYS A 78 -5.23 5.59 -10.73
N ILE A 79 -6.02 6.38 -11.47
CA ILE A 79 -7.49 6.25 -11.52
C ILE A 79 -7.99 4.87 -11.99
N ASN A 80 -7.17 4.14 -12.76
CA ASN A 80 -7.50 2.81 -13.29
C ASN A 80 -7.05 1.66 -12.36
N LEU A 81 -6.37 1.97 -11.25
CA LEU A 81 -5.80 0.97 -10.35
C LEU A 81 -6.92 0.19 -9.65
N SER A 82 -7.01 -1.09 -9.98
CA SER A 82 -8.02 -2.01 -9.45
C SER A 82 -7.42 -3.13 -8.60
N ASN A 83 -6.15 -3.46 -8.84
CA ASN A 83 -5.39 -4.47 -8.10
C ASN A 83 -4.10 -3.85 -7.54
N LEU A 84 -3.97 -3.84 -6.22
CA LEU A 84 -2.77 -3.37 -5.53
C LEU A 84 -2.25 -4.44 -4.57
N ALA A 85 -1.00 -4.83 -4.73
CA ALA A 85 -0.22 -5.54 -3.74
C ALA A 85 0.97 -4.66 -3.31
N LEU A 86 0.96 -4.22 -2.06
CA LEU A 86 1.95 -3.31 -1.49
C LEU A 86 2.60 -3.93 -0.26
N TYR A 87 3.89 -4.23 -0.34
CA TYR A 87 4.65 -4.87 0.73
C TYR A 87 5.66 -3.89 1.33
N LEU A 88 5.38 -3.41 2.54
CA LEU A 88 6.13 -2.38 3.25
C LEU A 88 6.73 -2.90 4.57
N SER A 89 6.89 -4.21 4.74
CA SER A 89 7.38 -4.78 6.00
C SER A 89 8.78 -4.28 6.39
N GLY A 90 9.06 -4.11 7.68
CA GLY A 90 10.39 -3.69 8.15
C GLY A 90 10.74 -2.25 7.75
N ASN A 91 9.81 -1.31 7.91
CA ASN A 91 10.02 0.12 7.68
C ASN A 91 9.73 0.91 8.97
N GLN A 92 9.69 2.25 8.90
CA GLN A 92 9.49 3.15 10.05
C GLN A 92 8.23 4.00 9.87
N ILE A 93 7.16 3.39 9.34
CA ILE A 93 5.97 4.12 8.89
C ILE A 93 5.20 4.74 10.07
N GLY A 94 5.08 4.03 11.18
CA GLY A 94 4.37 4.45 12.38
C GLY A 94 2.88 4.76 12.16
N ASP A 95 2.24 5.33 13.18
CA ASP A 95 0.80 5.60 13.17
C ASP A 95 0.39 6.64 12.12
N LYS A 96 1.07 7.79 12.10
CA LYS A 96 0.77 8.88 11.16
C LYS A 96 0.90 8.43 9.71
N GLY A 97 1.95 7.68 9.38
CA GLY A 97 2.18 7.18 8.03
C GLY A 97 1.14 6.15 7.62
N THR A 98 0.76 5.27 8.54
CA THR A 98 -0.25 4.23 8.30
C THR A 98 -1.64 4.82 8.08
N SER A 99 -2.05 5.78 8.93
CA SER A 99 -3.31 6.51 8.78
C SER A 99 -3.35 7.34 7.49
N GLY A 100 -2.24 7.99 7.13
CA GLY A 100 -2.09 8.74 5.88
C GLY A 100 -2.18 7.83 4.65
N LEU A 101 -1.45 6.71 4.65
CA LEU A 101 -1.51 5.69 3.60
C LEU A 101 -2.94 5.15 3.44
N GLY A 102 -3.60 4.75 4.53
CA GLY A 102 -4.98 4.27 4.50
C GLY A 102 -5.95 5.32 3.92
N SER A 103 -5.88 6.56 4.41
CA SER A 103 -6.72 7.66 3.92
C SER A 103 -6.50 7.97 2.43
N ALA A 104 -5.29 7.79 1.93
CA ALA A 104 -5.00 7.97 0.52
C ALA A 104 -5.49 6.80 -0.33
N LEU A 105 -5.31 5.55 0.12
CA LEU A 105 -5.87 4.37 -0.55
C LEU A 105 -7.40 4.41 -0.62
N ALA A 106 -8.06 5.03 0.36
CA ALA A 106 -9.50 5.28 0.33
C ALA A 106 -9.97 6.14 -0.86
N LYS A 107 -9.05 6.87 -1.51
CA LYS A 107 -9.32 7.70 -2.70
C LYS A 107 -9.11 6.94 -4.01
N CYS A 108 -8.59 5.71 -3.97
CA CYS A 108 -8.47 4.85 -5.16
C CYS A 108 -9.85 4.31 -5.55
N ILE A 109 -10.60 5.07 -6.36
CA ILE A 109 -12.03 4.82 -6.63
C ILE A 109 -12.35 3.45 -7.25
N ASN A 110 -11.41 2.86 -7.98
CA ASN A 110 -11.56 1.58 -8.67
C ASN A 110 -10.87 0.41 -7.96
N LEU A 111 -10.24 0.66 -6.79
CA LEU A 111 -9.52 -0.36 -6.05
C LEU A 111 -10.50 -1.40 -5.49
N SER A 112 -10.35 -2.65 -5.94
CA SER A 112 -11.22 -3.76 -5.56
C SER A 112 -10.44 -4.89 -4.89
N ASN A 113 -9.14 -5.03 -5.18
CA ASN A 113 -8.28 -6.06 -4.61
C ASN A 113 -7.07 -5.41 -3.96
N LEU A 114 -6.93 -5.59 -2.65
CA LEU A 114 -5.85 -5.03 -1.87
C LEU A 114 -5.12 -6.13 -1.08
N THR A 115 -3.81 -6.22 -1.33
CA THR A 115 -2.86 -6.88 -0.43
C THR A 115 -1.96 -5.81 0.17
N LEU A 116 -1.94 -5.70 1.49
CA LEU A 116 -1.17 -4.69 2.22
C LEU A 116 -0.35 -5.36 3.32
N GLY A 117 0.96 -5.45 3.11
CA GLY A 117 1.92 -5.93 4.09
C GLY A 117 2.54 -4.76 4.85
N LEU A 118 2.27 -4.65 6.14
CA LEU A 118 2.73 -3.59 7.04
C LEU A 118 3.40 -4.16 8.30
N SER A 119 3.87 -5.42 8.26
CA SER A 119 4.54 -6.04 9.40
C SER A 119 5.76 -5.22 9.83
N GLU A 120 6.07 -5.17 11.13
CA GLU A 120 7.29 -4.51 11.64
C GLU A 120 7.42 -3.03 11.17
N ASN A 121 6.45 -2.19 11.56
CA ASN A 121 6.37 -0.79 11.16
C ASN A 121 6.08 0.18 12.32
N GLN A 122 6.18 -0.28 13.57
CA GLN A 122 5.94 0.52 14.78
C GLN A 122 4.52 1.11 14.85
N ILE A 123 3.53 0.37 14.35
CA ILE A 123 2.13 0.80 14.30
C ILE A 123 1.43 0.46 15.63
N GLY A 124 0.72 1.41 16.22
CA GLY A 124 -0.09 1.29 17.43
C GLY A 124 -1.61 1.47 17.17
N ASP A 125 -2.35 1.92 18.19
CA ASP A 125 -3.82 2.10 18.11
C ASP A 125 -4.22 3.16 17.09
N GLU A 126 -3.53 4.31 17.05
CA GLU A 126 -3.94 5.41 16.17
C GLU A 126 -3.83 4.98 14.70
N GLY A 127 -2.70 4.37 14.32
CA GLY A 127 -2.45 3.89 12.97
C GLY A 127 -3.41 2.79 12.56
N THR A 128 -3.65 1.79 13.42
CA THR A 128 -4.60 0.71 13.10
C THR A 128 -6.05 1.15 13.11
N SER A 129 -6.44 2.07 14.00
CA SER A 129 -7.77 2.64 14.01
C SER A 129 -8.04 3.45 12.74
N GLY A 130 -7.08 4.28 12.31
CA GLY A 130 -7.15 5.06 11.08
C GLY A 130 -7.19 4.17 9.84
N LEU A 131 -6.27 3.20 9.74
CA LEU A 131 -6.25 2.22 8.66
C LEU A 131 -7.55 1.43 8.58
N GLY A 132 -8.03 0.88 9.70
CA GLY A 132 -9.26 0.09 9.74
C GLY A 132 -10.49 0.90 9.31
N SER A 133 -10.57 2.18 9.69
CA SER A 133 -11.64 3.08 9.21
C SER A 133 -11.55 3.33 7.70
N ALA A 134 -10.34 3.57 7.19
CA ALA A 134 -10.13 3.83 5.76
C ALA A 134 -10.41 2.59 4.90
N LEU A 135 -9.94 1.41 5.32
CA LEU A 135 -10.22 0.16 4.61
C LEU A 135 -11.71 -0.17 4.58
N ALA A 136 -12.46 0.16 5.63
CA ALA A 136 -13.91 -0.04 5.68
C ALA A 136 -14.69 0.87 4.71
N SER A 137 -14.12 1.98 4.24
CA SER A 137 -14.76 2.86 3.26
C SER A 137 -14.46 2.47 1.81
N ILE A 138 -13.42 1.66 1.57
CA ILE A 138 -13.08 1.15 0.23
C ILE A 138 -14.04 0.01 -0.13
N LYS A 139 -14.53 0.02 -1.38
CA LYS A 139 -15.38 -1.04 -1.94
C LYS A 139 -14.56 -2.27 -2.36
N LEU A 140 -13.79 -2.84 -1.43
CA LEU A 140 -12.97 -4.03 -1.68
C LEU A 140 -13.82 -5.29 -1.83
N SER A 141 -13.45 -6.11 -2.81
CA SER A 141 -13.87 -7.50 -2.95
C SER A 141 -12.89 -8.44 -2.25
N ASN A 142 -11.59 -8.13 -2.28
CA ASN A 142 -10.56 -8.95 -1.65
C ASN A 142 -9.62 -8.09 -0.81
N LEU A 143 -9.40 -8.52 0.44
CA LEU A 143 -8.47 -7.89 1.37
C LEU A 143 -7.55 -8.94 2.01
N THR A 144 -6.24 -8.73 1.82
CA THR A 144 -5.19 -9.37 2.62
C THR A 144 -4.41 -8.29 3.35
N LEU A 145 -4.33 -8.37 4.67
CA LEU A 145 -3.67 -7.40 5.52
C LEU A 145 -2.72 -8.12 6.50
N ASP A 146 -1.46 -7.72 6.53
CA ASP A 146 -0.48 -8.21 7.50
C ASP A 146 0.02 -7.05 8.37
N LEU A 147 -0.26 -7.11 9.66
CA LEU A 147 0.15 -6.15 10.69
C LEU A 147 0.98 -6.82 11.79
N ARG A 148 1.49 -8.03 11.58
CA ARG A 148 2.33 -8.73 12.58
C ARG A 148 3.52 -7.87 12.99
N LEU A 149 4.11 -8.18 14.15
CA LEU A 149 5.32 -7.49 14.65
C LEU A 149 5.16 -5.96 14.74
N ASN A 150 3.93 -5.48 14.96
CA ASN A 150 3.64 -4.10 15.33
C ASN A 150 3.25 -4.00 16.81
N ASN A 151 3.03 -2.78 17.28
CA ASN A 151 2.80 -2.47 18.70
C ASN A 151 1.30 -2.62 19.05
N LEU A 152 0.72 -3.79 18.72
CA LEU A 152 -0.71 -4.06 18.87
C LEU A 152 -1.01 -4.96 20.07
N ASN A 153 -1.84 -4.47 20.98
CA ASN A 153 -2.47 -5.29 22.01
C ASN A 153 -3.72 -6.02 21.47
N GLU A 154 -4.23 -7.00 22.22
CA GLU A 154 -5.37 -7.83 21.79
C GLU A 154 -6.64 -7.03 21.50
N GLN A 155 -6.90 -5.95 22.24
CA GLN A 155 -8.04 -5.07 21.99
C GLN A 155 -7.94 -4.36 20.63
N GLN A 156 -6.74 -3.85 20.30
CA GLN A 156 -6.47 -3.18 19.02
C GLN A 156 -6.57 -4.17 17.86
N LYS A 157 -6.04 -5.39 18.03
CA LYS A 157 -6.16 -6.50 17.06
C LYS A 157 -7.64 -6.82 16.76
N PHE A 158 -8.46 -6.95 17.81
CA PHE A 158 -9.89 -7.17 17.65
C PHE A 158 -10.58 -6.00 16.92
N LYS A 159 -10.25 -4.75 17.29
CA LYS A 159 -10.83 -3.54 16.72
C LYS A 159 -10.56 -3.42 15.22
N VAL A 160 -9.32 -3.61 14.76
CA VAL A 160 -8.99 -3.54 13.32
C VAL A 160 -9.70 -4.64 12.52
N LYS A 161 -9.74 -5.88 13.05
CA LYS A 161 -10.47 -6.99 12.44
C LYS A 161 -11.96 -6.64 12.33
N SER A 162 -12.57 -6.16 13.41
CA SER A 162 -13.99 -5.79 13.47
C SER A 162 -14.37 -4.65 12.52
N LYS A 163 -13.46 -3.70 12.26
CA LYS A 163 -13.69 -2.61 11.29
C LYS A 163 -13.64 -3.12 9.86
N CYS A 164 -12.64 -3.94 9.51
CA CYS A 164 -12.48 -4.43 8.14
C CYS A 164 -13.62 -5.37 7.69
N VAL A 165 -14.14 -6.21 8.60
CA VAL A 165 -15.26 -7.13 8.27
C VAL A 165 -16.60 -6.43 8.01
N LYS A 166 -16.74 -5.15 8.37
CA LYS A 166 -17.98 -4.39 8.07
C LYS A 166 -18.16 -4.11 6.57
N SER A 167 -17.13 -4.35 5.75
CA SER A 167 -17.27 -4.28 4.31
C SER A 167 -18.11 -5.44 3.79
N LYS A 168 -19.37 -5.14 3.40
CA LYS A 168 -20.37 -6.11 2.93
C LYS A 168 -20.02 -6.83 1.61
N ARG A 169 -18.92 -6.47 0.96
CA ARG A 169 -18.53 -6.96 -0.38
C ARG A 169 -17.34 -7.92 -0.37
N LEU A 170 -16.73 -8.17 0.79
CA LEU A 170 -15.54 -9.02 0.88
C LEU A 170 -15.88 -10.48 0.56
N VAL A 171 -15.23 -11.01 -0.47
CA VAL A 171 -15.22 -12.42 -0.86
C VAL A 171 -14.02 -13.12 -0.23
N VAL A 172 -12.85 -12.48 -0.25
CA VAL A 172 -11.65 -12.95 0.48
C VAL A 172 -11.28 -11.93 1.54
N PHE A 173 -11.14 -12.42 2.77
CA PHE A 173 -10.70 -11.64 3.92
C PHE A 173 -9.64 -12.42 4.70
N LYS A 174 -8.40 -11.93 4.68
CA LYS A 174 -7.26 -12.51 5.41
C LYS A 174 -6.57 -11.41 6.20
N ILE A 175 -6.45 -11.57 7.51
CA ILE A 175 -5.73 -10.65 8.38
C ILE A 175 -4.74 -11.42 9.26
N GLN A 176 -3.50 -10.95 9.31
CA GLN A 176 -2.45 -11.44 10.19
C GLN A 176 -2.07 -10.31 11.15
N LEU A 177 -2.07 -10.59 12.46
CA LEU A 177 -1.93 -9.62 13.55
C LEU A 177 -0.93 -10.10 14.59
#